data_AF-A0A2H0BS13-F1
#
_entry.id   AF-A0A2H0BS13-F1
#
_cell.length_a   1.000
_cell.length_b   1.000
_cell.length_c   1.000
_cell.angle_alpha   90.00
_cell.angle_beta   90.00
_cell.angle_gamma   90.00
#
_symmetry.space_group_name_H-M   'P 1'
#
loop_
_entity.id
_entity.type
_entity.pdbx_description
1 polymer ?
#
loop_
_entity_poly.entity_id
_entity_poly.type
_entity_poly.pdbx_seq_one_letter_code
_entity_poly.pdbx_strand_id
1 'polypeptide(L)' 'MATKEQLYKMCFNEDGSVKPKAECRAEMINSLILDEVMDIDEAENLIDKSLLEFNLWGEPSLAELLNDSDEENEA' A
#
# COMPACT_ATOMS: atom_id res chain seq x y z
N MET A 1 3.40 -13.08 -2.11
CA MET A 1 3.93 -11.74 -1.75
C MET A 1 4.45 -11.09 -3.00
N ALA A 2 3.95 -9.91 -3.36
CA ALA A 2 4.47 -9.15 -4.50
C ALA A 2 5.96 -8.83 -4.27
N THR A 3 6.79 -9.14 -5.24
CA THR A 3 8.23 -8.84 -5.16
C THR A 3 8.46 -7.34 -5.31
N LYS A 4 9.57 -6.84 -4.75
CA LYS A 4 9.96 -5.42 -4.85
C LYS A 4 9.99 -4.90 -6.30
N GLU A 5 10.35 -5.75 -7.26
CA GLU A 5 10.34 -5.42 -8.69
C GLU A 5 8.93 -5.27 -9.27
N GLN A 6 7.97 -6.09 -8.85
CA GLN A 6 6.58 -5.97 -9.29
C GLN A 6 5.98 -4.66 -8.78
N LEU A 7 6.27 -4.30 -7.52
CA LEU A 7 5.88 -3.01 -6.96
C LEU A 7 6.49 -1.84 -7.72
N TYR A 8 7.78 -1.94 -8.08
CA TYR A 8 8.44 -0.88 -8.81
C TYR A 8 7.78 -0.64 -10.17
N LYS A 9 7.46 -1.72 -10.90
CA LYS A 9 6.81 -1.62 -12.22
C LYS A 9 5.38 -1.08 -12.16
N MET A 10 4.63 -1.43 -11.12
CA MET A 10 3.22 -1.03 -11.00
C MET A 10 3.06 0.37 -10.42
N CYS A 11 3.93 0.77 -9.49
CA CYS A 11 3.73 1.98 -8.68
C CYS A 11 4.68 3.14 -9.02
N PHE A 12 5.62 2.94 -9.94
CA PHE A 12 6.52 3.99 -10.42
C PHE A 12 6.34 4.22 -11.92
N ASN A 13 6.55 5.46 -12.34
CA ASN A 13 6.64 5.88 -13.73
C ASN A 13 8.05 5.59 -14.29
N GLU A 14 8.21 5.69 -15.61
CA GLU A 14 9.50 5.49 -16.29
C GLU A 14 10.58 6.50 -15.87
N ASP A 15 10.19 7.66 -15.34
CA ASP A 15 11.08 8.69 -14.80
C ASP A 15 11.48 8.45 -13.33
N GLY A 16 10.98 7.37 -12.71
CA GLY A 16 11.22 7.04 -11.31
C GLY A 16 10.34 7.80 -10.31
N SER A 17 9.37 8.60 -10.78
CA SER A 17 8.36 9.20 -9.91
C SER A 17 7.31 8.18 -9.48
N VAL A 18 6.74 8.35 -8.28
CA VAL A 18 5.68 7.48 -7.77
C VAL A 18 4.35 7.86 -8.43
N LYS A 19 3.63 6.88 -8.97
CA LYS A 19 2.27 7.05 -9.50
C LYS A 19 1.29 7.45 -8.38
N PRO A 20 0.10 7.98 -8.72
CA PRO A 20 -0.97 8.16 -7.75
C PRO A 20 -1.28 6.84 -7.01
N LYS A 21 -1.46 6.91 -5.68
CA LYS A 21 -1.73 5.73 -4.84
C LYS A 21 -2.90 4.89 -5.36
N ALA A 22 -3.98 5.54 -5.79
CA ALA A 22 -5.15 4.86 -6.33
C ALA A 22 -4.85 4.07 -7.62
N GLU A 23 -3.95 4.57 -8.46
CA GLU A 23 -3.56 3.92 -9.71
C GLU A 23 -2.70 2.68 -9.44
N CYS A 24 -1.65 2.83 -8.61
CA CYS A 24 -0.84 1.71 -8.13
C CYS A 24 -1.69 0.63 -7.44
N ARG A 25 -2.60 1.03 -6.54
CA ARG A 25 -3.51 0.11 -5.85
C ARG A 25 -4.34 -0.70 -6.84
N ALA A 26 -4.98 -0.03 -7.81
CA ALA A 26 -5.82 -0.69 -8.79
C ALA A 26 -5.01 -1.65 -9.69
N GLU A 27 -3.81 -1.26 -10.11
CA GLU A 27 -2.94 -2.09 -10.95
C GLU A 27 -2.48 -3.35 -10.21
N MET A 28 -2.10 -3.23 -8.93
CA MET A 28 -1.71 -4.36 -8.09
C MET A 28 -2.87 -5.32 -7.81
N ILE A 29 -4.05 -4.79 -7.47
CA ILE A 29 -5.25 -5.61 -7.25
C ILE A 29 -5.62 -6.37 -8.53
N ASN A 30 -5.63 -5.67 -9.68
CA ASN A 30 -5.94 -6.29 -10.96
C ASN A 30 -4.98 -7.42 -11.31
N SER A 31 -3.68 -7.27 -11.02
CA SER A 31 -2.71 -8.36 -11.25
C SER A 31 -2.99 -9.57 -10.36
N LEU A 32 -3.32 -9.37 -9.08
CA LEU A 32 -3.67 -10.50 -8.19
C LEU A 32 -4.95 -11.22 -8.61
N ILE A 33 -5.97 -10.47 -9.04
CA ILE A 33 -7.24 -11.07 -9.50
C ILE A 33 -7.05 -11.80 -10.83
N LEU A 34 -6.32 -11.21 -11.78
CA LEU A 34 -6.22 -11.75 -13.14
C LEU A 34 -5.14 -12.83 -13.26
N ASP A 35 -3.98 -12.64 -12.62
CA ASP A 35 -2.83 -13.54 -12.76
C ASP A 35 -2.85 -14.64 -11.70
N GLU A 36 -3.22 -14.32 -10.46
CA GLU A 36 -3.27 -15.27 -9.35
C GLU A 36 -4.68 -15.83 -9.09
N VAL A 37 -5.70 -15.35 -9.82
CA VAL A 37 -7.12 -15.76 -9.66
C VAL A 37 -7.59 -15.57 -8.20
N MET A 38 -7.05 -14.55 -7.54
CA MET A 38 -7.37 -14.22 -6.16
C MET A 38 -8.76 -13.59 -6.08
N ASP A 39 -9.46 -13.83 -4.98
CA ASP A 39 -10.71 -13.14 -4.70
C ASP A 39 -10.47 -11.62 -4.54
N ILE A 40 -11.44 -10.81 -4.97
CA ILE A 40 -11.32 -9.36 -4.93
C ILE A 40 -11.08 -8.88 -3.50
N ASP A 41 -11.85 -9.38 -2.53
CA ASP A 41 -11.76 -8.92 -1.14
C ASP A 41 -10.41 -9.29 -0.52
N GLU A 42 -9.87 -10.46 -0.88
CA GLU A 42 -8.56 -10.92 -0.44
C GLU A 42 -7.43 -10.09 -1.06
N ALA A 43 -7.51 -9.81 -2.37
CA ALA A 43 -6.54 -8.99 -3.08
C ALA A 43 -6.51 -7.55 -2.54
N GLU A 44 -7.66 -6.93 -2.31
CA GLU A 44 -7.75 -5.60 -1.72
C GLU A 44 -7.06 -5.54 -0.35
N ASN A 45 -7.37 -6.50 0.54
CA ASN A 45 -6.81 -6.54 1.88
C ASN A 45 -5.28 -6.76 1.86
N LEU A 46 -4.79 -7.63 0.98
CA LEU A 46 -3.36 -7.89 0.84
C LEU A 46 -2.60 -6.65 0.32
N ILE A 47 -3.15 -5.97 -0.69
CA ILE A 47 -2.53 -4.77 -1.26
C ILE A 47 -2.60 -3.61 -0.29
N ASP A 48 -3.71 -3.39 0.40
CA ASP A 48 -3.82 -2.30 1.37
C ASP A 48 -2.81 -2.44 2.51
N LYS A 49 -2.60 -3.66 3.01
CA LYS A 49 -1.52 -3.96 3.98
C LYS A 49 -0.13 -3.70 3.39
N SER A 50 0.10 -4.17 2.18
CA SER A 50 1.39 -3.99 1.50
C SER A 50 1.70 -2.50 1.30
N LEU A 51 0.75 -1.71 0.81
CA LEU A 51 0.93 -0.28 0.58
C LEU A 51 1.21 0.51 1.88
N LEU A 52 0.56 0.11 2.97
CA LEU A 52 0.82 0.67 4.30
C LEU A 52 2.26 0.37 4.77
N GLU A 53 2.74 -0.85 4.53
CA GLU A 53 4.11 -1.25 4.88
C GLU A 53 5.18 -0.54 4.03
N PHE A 54 4.92 -0.32 2.73
CA PHE A 54 5.87 0.36 1.85
C PHE A 54 5.96 1.86 2.08
N ASN A 55 4.92 2.48 2.63
CA ASN A 55 4.81 3.90 2.95
C ASN A 55 5.42 4.85 1.89
N LEU A 56 5.11 4.61 0.61
CA LEU A 56 5.70 5.36 -0.50
C LEU A 56 5.15 6.79 -0.63
N TRP A 57 3.96 7.06 -0.08
CA TRP A 57 3.29 8.36 -0.16
C TRP A 57 3.42 9.20 1.10
N GLY A 58 4.26 8.79 2.06
CA GLY A 58 4.48 9.54 3.30
C GLY A 58 3.24 9.65 4.16
N GLU A 59 2.37 8.63 4.14
CA GLU A 59 1.28 8.55 5.07
C GLU A 59 1.86 8.22 6.47
N PRO A 60 1.27 8.75 7.55
CA PRO A 60 1.68 8.38 8.89
C PRO A 60 1.59 6.87 9.01
N SER A 61 2.71 6.25 9.40
CA SER A 61 2.75 4.80 9.60
C SER A 61 1.73 4.42 10.67
N LEU A 62 1.28 3.17 10.66
CA LEU A 62 0.36 2.67 11.69
C LEU A 62 0.94 2.87 13.11
N ALA A 63 2.27 2.77 13.25
CA ALA A 63 2.97 3.04 14.51
C ALA A 63 2.89 4.51 14.94
N GLU A 64 2.94 5.46 14.00
CA GLU A 64 2.77 6.89 14.28
C GLU A 64 1.33 7.24 14.66
N LEU A 65 0.34 6.61 14.00
CA LEU A 65 -1.07 6.77 14.36
C LEU A 65 -1.42 6.17 15.73
N LEU A 66 -0.77 5.07 16.11
CA LEU A 66 -0.97 4.41 17.41
C LEU A 66 -0.24 5.14 18.56
N ASN A 67 0.83 5.89 18.26
CA ASN A 67 1.56 6.67 19.26
C ASN A 67 0.82 7.94 19.72
N ASP A 68 -0.24 8.36 19.02
CA ASP A 68 -1.01 9.57 19.35
C ASP A 68 -2.15 9.32 20.38
N SER A 69 -2.13 8.18 21.09
CA SER A 69 -3.20 7.76 22.01
C SER A 69 -2.85 7.84 23.51
N ASP A 70 -1.71 8.42 23.92
CA ASP A 70 -1.30 8.46 25.34
C ASP A 70 -0.91 9.86 25.87
N GLU A 71 -1.37 10.97 25.27
CA GLU A 71 -1.20 12.31 25.85
C GLU A 71 -2.50 13.16 25.82
N GLU A 72 -3.55 12.69 26.49
CA GLU A 72 -4.59 13.58 27.03
C GLU A 72 -4.65 13.48 28.56
N ASN A 73 -3.89 14.39 29.20
CA ASN A 73 -4.16 15.11 30.44
C ASN A 73 -4.88 14.39 31.61
N GLU A 74 -4.12 14.13 32.68
CA GLU A 74 -4.59 14.48 34.03
C GLU A 74 -3.49 15.29 34.74
N ALA A 75 -3.71 16.60 34.81
CA ALA A 75 -3.01 17.56 35.68
C ALA A 75 -3.77 17.75 36.99
#